data_AF-A0A938MV88-F1
#
_entry.id   AF-A0A938MV88-F1
#
_cell.length_a   1.000
_cell.length_b   1.000
_cell.length_c   1.000
_cell.angle_alpha   90.00
_cell.angle_beta   90.00
_cell.angle_gamma   90.00
#
_symmetry.space_group_name_H-M   'P 1'
#
loop_
_entity.id
_entity.type
_entity.pdbx_description
1 polymer ?
#
loop_
_entity_poly.entity_id
_entity_poly.type
_entity_poly.pdbx_seq_one_letter_code
_entity_poly.pdbx_strand_id
1 'polypeptide(L)'
;MSSLRDLEKQLESLTRAEKAQLLQWVARDIGDSFPGIESTPRICGGDPCIVRTRIPVWVLEQSRQQGISEAELLRSYPTLRAEDLANAWAYVRAHRQEIDQQIRENEEASQPTGSVNGREGSRGAGEIGRRGSVAWTVTNC
;
A
#
# COMPACT_ATOMS: atom_id res chain seq x y z
N MET A 1 20.95 15.04 -23.15
CA MET A 1 20.25 13.85 -22.63
C MET A 1 19.62 13.17 -23.83
N SER A 2 20.22 12.08 -24.27
CA SER A 2 19.83 11.28 -25.45
C SER A 2 18.36 10.91 -25.35
N SER A 3 17.59 11.32 -26.36
CA SER A 3 16.13 11.27 -26.34
C SER A 3 15.65 9.89 -26.80
N LEU A 4 14.42 9.50 -26.44
CA LEU A 4 13.75 8.29 -26.91
C LEU A 4 13.89 8.02 -28.42
N ARG A 5 14.13 9.06 -29.24
CA ARG A 5 14.39 8.96 -30.68
C ARG A 5 15.69 8.22 -31.04
N ASP A 6 16.73 8.35 -30.22
CA ASP A 6 17.98 7.62 -30.44
C ASP A 6 17.77 6.12 -30.15
N LEU A 7 16.95 5.83 -29.14
CA LEU A 7 16.54 4.47 -28.80
C LEU A 7 15.70 3.84 -29.92
N GLU A 8 14.78 4.61 -30.50
CA GLU A 8 13.91 4.16 -31.60
C GLU A 8 14.73 3.70 -32.82
N LYS A 9 15.75 4.48 -33.21
CA LYS A 9 16.67 4.10 -34.30
C LYS A 9 17.46 2.82 -34.01
N GLN A 10 17.88 2.61 -32.76
CA GLN A 10 18.55 1.36 -32.38
C GLN A 10 17.59 0.18 -32.43
N LEU A 11 16.36 0.35 -31.96
CA LEU A 11 15.30 -0.65 -32.09
C LEU A 11 15.03 -1.00 -33.56
N GLU A 12 15.05 -0.06 -34.49
CA GLU A 12 14.87 -0.37 -35.92
C GLU A 12 15.94 -1.34 -36.47
N SER A 13 17.18 -1.24 -35.98
CA SER A 13 18.30 -2.09 -36.40
C SER A 13 18.30 -3.51 -35.80
N LEU A 14 17.53 -3.75 -34.74
CA LEU A 14 17.46 -5.05 -34.07
C LEU A 14 16.62 -6.06 -34.87
N THR A 15 17.07 -7.31 -34.84
CA THR A 15 16.30 -8.45 -35.35
C THR A 15 15.03 -8.67 -34.53
N ARG A 16 14.07 -9.43 -35.09
CA ARG A 16 12.83 -9.77 -34.37
C ARG A 16 13.09 -10.54 -33.06
N ALA A 17 14.13 -11.36 -33.01
CA ALA A 17 14.51 -12.13 -31.82
C ALA A 17 15.07 -11.23 -30.72
N GLU A 18 15.95 -10.28 -31.08
CA GLU A 18 16.51 -9.31 -30.13
C GLU A 18 15.43 -8.35 -29.62
N LYS A 19 14.49 -7.93 -30.48
CA LYS A 19 13.31 -7.16 -30.07
C LYS A 19 12.45 -7.92 -29.06
N ALA A 20 12.26 -9.23 -29.27
CA ALA A 20 11.50 -10.06 -28.33
C ALA A 20 12.24 -10.22 -26.98
N GLN A 21 13.56 -10.37 -26.99
CA GLN A 21 14.36 -10.40 -25.76
C GLN A 21 14.30 -9.06 -25.01
N LEU A 22 14.41 -7.94 -25.71
CA LEU A 22 14.29 -6.61 -25.12
C LEU A 22 12.90 -6.39 -24.52
N LEU A 23 11.84 -6.74 -25.26
CA LEU A 23 10.47 -6.69 -24.76
C LEU A 23 10.31 -7.56 -23.50
N GLN A 24 10.90 -8.75 -23.48
CA GLN A 24 10.86 -9.64 -22.32
C GLN A 24 11.57 -9.04 -21.10
N TRP A 25 12.71 -8.37 -21.29
CA TRP A 25 13.42 -7.68 -20.21
C TRP A 25 12.66 -6.47 -19.71
N VAL A 26 12.18 -5.61 -20.61
CA VAL A 26 11.39 -4.43 -20.25
C VAL A 26 10.08 -4.85 -19.58
N ALA A 27 9.41 -5.90 -20.05
CA ALA A 27 8.19 -6.42 -19.41
C ALA A 27 8.47 -7.05 -18.04
N ARG A 28 9.65 -7.62 -17.82
CA ARG A 28 10.06 -8.11 -16.50
C ARG A 28 10.36 -6.94 -15.55
N ASP A 29 11.11 -5.95 -16.02
CA ASP A 29 11.50 -4.75 -15.27
C ASP A 29 10.30 -3.86 -14.92
N ILE A 30 9.38 -3.67 -15.88
CA ILE A 30 8.10 -2.98 -15.66
C ILE A 30 7.13 -3.86 -14.87
N GLY A 31 7.20 -5.18 -15.00
CA GLY A 31 6.37 -6.12 -14.21
C GLY A 31 6.58 -5.98 -12.70
N ASP A 32 7.79 -5.60 -12.30
CA ASP A 32 8.15 -5.26 -10.92
C ASP A 32 7.91 -3.78 -10.59
N SER A 33 7.59 -2.95 -11.59
CA SER A 33 7.26 -1.53 -11.44
C SER A 33 5.75 -1.34 -11.31
N PHE A 34 5.24 -1.24 -10.08
CA PHE A 34 3.83 -0.95 -9.84
C PHE A 34 3.55 0.53 -10.08
N PRO A 35 2.84 0.91 -11.15
CA PRO A 35 2.60 2.31 -11.45
C PRO A 35 1.81 2.94 -10.30
N GLY A 36 2.27 4.08 -9.79
CA GLY A 36 1.58 4.74 -8.69
C GLY A 36 1.90 4.21 -7.29
N ILE A 37 2.92 3.36 -7.12
CA ILE A 37 3.46 2.99 -5.80
C ILE A 37 4.94 3.37 -5.74
N GLU A 38 5.31 4.12 -4.71
CA GLU A 38 6.67 4.54 -4.44
C GLU A 38 7.10 4.06 -3.05
N SER A 39 8.18 3.29 -2.98
CA SER A 39 8.91 3.01 -1.74
C SER A 39 10.07 3.99 -1.63
N THR A 40 9.90 5.04 -0.84
CA THR A 40 10.98 5.98 -0.54
C THR A 40 11.52 5.69 0.87
N PRO A 41 12.79 5.28 1.06
CA PRO A 41 13.35 4.94 2.38
C PRO A 41 13.23 6.05 3.44
N ARG A 42 12.99 7.30 3.02
CA ARG A 42 12.82 8.47 3.88
C ARG A 42 11.36 8.76 4.27
N ILE A 43 10.39 8.05 3.69
CA ILE A 43 8.95 8.28 3.89
C ILE A 43 8.37 7.01 4.49
N CYS A 44 7.68 7.14 5.64
CA CYS A 44 7.05 6.03 6.35
C CYS A 44 7.93 4.78 6.54
N GLY A 45 9.16 4.97 7.04
CA GLY A 45 10.07 3.86 7.33
C GLY A 45 10.60 3.12 6.09
N GLY A 46 10.24 3.54 4.88
CA GLY A 46 10.53 2.82 3.63
C GLY A 46 9.36 1.99 3.10
N ASP A 47 8.21 2.02 3.77
CA ASP A 47 7.02 1.28 3.37
C ASP A 47 6.50 1.73 1.98
N PRO A 48 6.00 0.80 1.15
CA PRO A 48 5.39 1.11 -0.13
C PRO A 48 4.16 2.00 0.07
N CYS A 49 4.21 3.21 -0.49
CA CYS A 49 3.15 4.21 -0.38
C CYS A 49 2.51 4.50 -1.74
N ILE A 50 1.22 4.83 -1.74
CA ILE A 50 0.54 5.31 -2.94
C ILE A 50 1.11 6.67 -3.34
N VAL A 51 1.52 6.79 -4.60
CA VAL A 51 2.09 8.01 -5.20
C VAL A 51 1.18 9.21 -5.00
N ARG A 52 1.79 10.35 -4.67
CA ARG A 52 1.13 11.62 -4.27
C ARG A 52 0.43 11.56 -2.91
N THR A 53 0.55 10.47 -2.17
CA THR A 53 0.00 10.34 -0.83
C THR A 53 1.06 9.82 0.14
N ARG A 54 0.76 9.90 1.44
CA ARG A 54 1.51 9.21 2.49
C ARG A 54 0.69 8.06 3.07
N ILE A 55 -0.07 7.37 2.21
CA ILE A 55 -0.91 6.25 2.59
C ILE A 55 -0.17 4.97 2.22
N PRO A 56 0.31 4.19 3.20
CA PRO A 56 0.98 2.92 2.95
C PRO A 56 0.01 1.89 2.36
N VAL A 57 0.51 1.01 1.50
CA VAL A 57 -0.27 -0.07 0.88
C VAL A 57 -0.78 -1.06 1.94
N TRP A 58 0.01 -1.32 3.00
CA TRP A 58 -0.40 -2.22 4.08
C TRP A 58 -1.64 -1.74 4.85
N VAL A 59 -1.85 -0.43 5.01
CA VAL A 59 -3.03 0.15 5.68
C VAL A 59 -4.30 -0.18 4.89
N LEU A 60 -4.21 -0.08 3.57
CA LEU A 60 -5.31 -0.39 2.66
C LEU A 60 -5.63 -1.89 2.71
N GLU A 61 -4.61 -2.75 2.66
CA GLU A 61 -4.81 -4.20 2.73
C GLU A 61 -5.36 -4.64 4.08
N GLN A 62 -4.85 -4.09 5.19
CA GLN A 62 -5.38 -4.38 6.53
C GLN A 62 -6.86 -3.97 6.64
N SER A 63 -7.22 -2.78 6.16
CA SER A 63 -8.60 -2.31 6.14
C SER A 63 -9.50 -3.25 5.32
N ARG A 64 -9.00 -3.75 4.19
CA ARG A 64 -9.69 -4.73 3.35
C ARG A 64 -9.86 -6.07 4.07
N GLN A 65 -8.86 -6.53 4.80
CA GLN A 65 -8.93 -7.75 5.64
C GLN A 65 -9.94 -7.61 6.78
N GLN A 66 -10.12 -6.39 7.30
CA GLN A 66 -11.15 -6.04 8.29
C GLN A 66 -12.57 -5.90 7.70
N GLY A 67 -12.72 -6.06 6.39
CA GLY A 67 -14.01 -6.04 5.69
C GLY A 67 -14.46 -4.66 5.22
N ILE A 68 -13.60 -3.65 5.25
CA ILE A 68 -13.91 -2.32 4.71
C ILE A 68 -13.98 -2.39 3.19
N SER A 69 -15.07 -1.87 2.61
CA SER A 69 -15.26 -1.86 1.16
C SER A 69 -14.40 -0.79 0.47
N GLU A 70 -14.06 -1.00 -0.81
CA GLU A 70 -13.30 0.00 -1.60
C GLU A 70 -14.04 1.35 -1.67
N ALA A 71 -15.37 1.32 -1.75
CA ALA A 71 -16.18 2.53 -1.73
C ALA A 71 -16.07 3.29 -0.41
N GLU A 72 -15.90 2.59 0.71
CA GLU A 72 -15.62 3.21 2.02
C GLU A 72 -14.20 3.74 2.09
N LEU A 73 -13.21 3.02 1.56
CA LEU A 73 -11.83 3.49 1.49
C LEU A 73 -11.71 4.79 0.72
N LEU A 74 -12.34 4.90 -0.46
CA LEU A 74 -12.34 6.12 -1.27
C LEU A 74 -13.09 7.28 -0.58
N ARG A 75 -14.10 6.99 0.26
CA ARG A 75 -14.76 8.02 1.07
C ARG A 75 -13.88 8.51 2.22
N SER A 76 -13.16 7.60 2.87
CA SER A 76 -12.24 7.90 3.98
C SER A 76 -10.98 8.63 3.52
N TYR A 77 -10.53 8.38 2.28
CA TYR A 77 -9.35 9.01 1.69
C TYR A 77 -9.70 9.67 0.35
N PRO A 78 -10.25 10.91 0.36
CA PRO A 78 -10.69 11.59 -0.87
C PRO A 78 -9.58 11.90 -1.87
N THR A 79 -8.32 11.80 -1.45
CA THR A 79 -7.14 11.98 -2.30
C THR A 79 -6.78 10.73 -3.09
N LEU A 80 -7.31 9.56 -2.70
CA LEU A 80 -7.13 8.30 -3.43
C LEU A 80 -8.09 8.24 -4.62
N ARG A 81 -7.61 7.62 -5.69
CA ARG A 81 -8.41 7.28 -6.85
C ARG A 81 -8.63 5.78 -6.92
N ALA A 82 -9.65 5.36 -7.67
CA ALA A 82 -9.90 3.93 -7.90
C ALA A 82 -8.70 3.24 -8.60
N GLU A 83 -7.99 3.95 -9.47
CA GLU A 83 -6.74 3.46 -10.09
C GLU A 83 -5.66 3.15 -9.06
N ASP A 84 -5.54 3.99 -8.02
CA ASP A 84 -4.54 3.82 -6.97
C ASP A 84 -4.82 2.54 -6.16
N LEU A 85 -6.10 2.23 -5.89
CA LEU A 85 -6.49 0.97 -5.23
C LEU A 85 -6.17 -0.25 -6.10
N ALA A 86 -6.47 -0.19 -7.40
CA ALA A 86 -6.16 -1.28 -8.32
C ALA A 86 -4.65 -1.59 -8.35
N ASN A 87 -3.83 -0.55 -8.35
CA ASN A 87 -2.37 -0.66 -8.29
C ASN A 87 -1.91 -1.20 -6.93
N ALA A 88 -2.50 -0.72 -5.82
CA ALA A 88 -2.24 -1.23 -4.46
C ALA A 88 -2.46 -2.74 -4.39
N TRP A 89 -3.58 -3.23 -4.92
CA TRP A 89 -3.89 -4.66 -4.92
C TRP A 89 -2.98 -5.47 -5.84
N ALA A 90 -2.54 -4.90 -6.95
CA ALA A 90 -1.53 -5.54 -7.79
C ALA A 90 -0.22 -5.73 -7.02
N TYR A 91 0.21 -4.71 -6.28
CA TYR A 91 1.40 -4.78 -5.44
C TYR A 91 1.25 -5.81 -4.32
N VAL A 92 0.13 -5.81 -3.59
CA VAL A 92 -0.14 -6.80 -2.53
C VAL A 92 -0.05 -8.23 -3.06
N ARG A 93 -0.56 -8.50 -4.28
CA ARG A 93 -0.48 -9.85 -4.87
C ARG A 93 0.95 -10.29 -5.15
N ALA A 94 1.82 -9.38 -5.56
CA ALA A 94 3.22 -9.68 -5.83
C ALA A 94 4.09 -9.71 -4.56
N HIS A 95 3.77 -8.86 -3.58
CA HIS A 95 4.56 -8.62 -2.37
C HIS A 95 3.84 -9.07 -1.09
N ARG A 96 3.06 -10.15 -1.16
CA ARG A 96 2.16 -10.55 -0.07
C ARG A 96 2.89 -10.78 1.26
N GLN A 97 4.03 -11.45 1.23
CA GLN A 97 4.81 -11.75 2.45
C GLN A 97 5.31 -10.49 3.14
N GLU A 98 5.75 -9.50 2.35
CA GLU A 98 6.24 -8.22 2.83
C GLU A 98 5.10 -7.41 3.47
N ILE A 99 3.95 -7.32 2.78
CA ILE A 99 2.77 -6.63 3.30
C ILE A 99 2.24 -7.30 4.57
N ASP A 100 2.14 -8.63 4.60
CA ASP A 100 1.69 -9.36 5.79
C ASP A 100 2.64 -9.15 6.98
N GLN A 101 3.94 -8.99 6.73
CA GLN A 101 4.91 -8.65 7.78
C GLN A 101 4.69 -7.22 8.30
N GLN A 102 4.53 -6.23 7.41
CA GLN A 102 4.24 -4.84 7.78
C GLN A 102 2.94 -4.73 8.59
N ILE A 103 1.91 -5.50 8.23
CA ILE A 103 0.65 -5.55 8.99
C ILE A 103 0.90 -6.08 10.41
N ARG A 104 1.60 -7.22 10.56
CA ARG A 104 1.88 -7.80 11.87
C ARG A 104 2.69 -6.87 12.77
N GLU A 105 3.78 -6.29 12.25
CA GLU A 105 4.64 -5.39 13.02
C GLU A 105 3.87 -4.16 13.52
N ASN A 106 3.00 -3.59 12.68
CA ASN A 106 2.19 -2.43 13.06
C ASN A 106 1.01 -2.80 13.98
N GLU A 107 0.45 -4.00 13.87
CA GLU A 107 -0.55 -4.51 14.81
C GLU A 107 0.05 -4.72 16.21
N GLU A 108 1.24 -5.31 16.30
CA GLU A 108 1.97 -5.52 17.55
C GLU A 108 2.34 -4.21 18.24
N ALA A 109 2.79 -3.21 17.47
CA ALA A 109 3.08 -1.87 17.98
C ALA A 109 1.83 -1.15 18.51
N SER A 110 0.65 -1.50 17.99
CA SER A 110 -0.63 -0.87 18.34
C SER A 110 -1.34 -1.52 19.53
N GLN A 111 -0.90 -2.71 19.98
CA GLN A 111 -1.42 -3.30 21.21
C GLN A 111 -0.74 -2.64 22.42
N PRO A 112 -1.47 -1.90 23.26
CA PRO A 112 -0.89 -1.38 24.48
C PRO A 112 -0.48 -2.57 25.35
N THR A 113 0.79 -2.66 25.68
CA THR A 113 1.30 -3.47 26.79
C THR A 113 0.80 -2.88 28.11
N GLY A 114 -0.52 -2.95 28.31
CA GLY A 114 -1.21 -2.53 29.51
C GLY A 114 -1.65 -3.76 30.28
N SER A 115 -0.73 -4.35 31.04
CA SER A 115 -1.12 -5.14 32.21
C SER A 115 -1.87 -4.22 33.18
N VAL A 116 -3.20 -4.23 33.10
CA VAL A 116 -4.09 -3.75 34.15
C VAL A 116 -3.84 -4.62 35.38
N ASN A 117 -3.38 -4.02 36.48
CA ASN A 117 -3.53 -4.61 37.79
C ASN A 117 -4.40 -3.69 38.67
N GLY A 118 -5.68 -4.07 38.74
CA GLY A 118 -6.65 -3.87 39.84
C GLY A 118 -6.82 -2.50 40.48
N ARG A 119 -8.02 -1.92 40.29
CA ARG A 119 -9.01 -1.79 41.38
C ARG A 119 -10.39 -1.39 40.85
N GLU A 120 -11.38 -2.15 41.28
CA GLU A 120 -12.82 -2.04 41.03
C GLU A 120 -13.43 -0.71 41.48
N GLY A 121 -14.48 -0.30 40.78
CA GLY A 121 -15.32 0.84 41.15
C GLY A 121 -16.54 0.99 40.23
N SER A 122 -17.55 0.15 40.47
CA SER A 122 -18.90 0.12 39.89
C SER A 122 -19.54 1.46 39.49
N ARG A 123 -20.23 1.49 38.32
CA ARG A 123 -21.66 1.86 38.12
C ARG A 123 -21.99 2.18 36.65
N GLY A 124 -23.14 1.68 36.18
CA GLY A 124 -24.08 2.46 35.37
C GLY A 124 -24.10 2.28 33.85
N ALA A 125 -24.98 1.39 33.40
CA ALA A 125 -25.90 1.49 32.26
C ALA A 125 -25.61 2.40 31.05
N GLY A 126 -25.69 1.78 29.86
CA GLY A 126 -26.40 2.31 28.69
C GLY A 126 -25.58 3.15 27.72
N GLU A 127 -25.20 2.57 26.57
CA GLU A 127 -25.61 3.07 25.25
C GLU A 127 -25.04 2.22 24.10
N ILE A 128 -25.93 1.93 23.18
CA ILE A 128 -25.74 1.37 21.84
C ILE A 128 -24.97 2.39 20.99
N GLY A 129 -23.71 2.08 20.67
CA GLY A 129 -22.86 2.91 19.82
C GLY A 129 -21.91 2.05 19.02
N ARG A 130 -22.15 1.98 17.72
CA ARG A 130 -21.34 1.39 16.64
C ARG A 130 -19.84 1.32 16.98
N ARG A 131 -19.32 0.12 17.26
CA ARG A 131 -17.88 -0.18 17.22
C ARG A 131 -17.50 -0.44 15.76
N GLY A 132 -16.48 0.13 15.17
CA GLY A 132 -15.60 1.20 15.59
C GLY A 132 -15.04 1.80 14.31
N SER A 133 -15.17 3.12 14.18
CA SER A 133 -14.45 3.90 13.19
C SER A 133 -12.97 3.84 13.56
N VAL A 134 -12.23 2.86 13.05
CA VAL A 134 -10.77 2.90 13.08
C VAL A 134 -10.30 3.80 11.94
N ALA A 135 -10.57 5.09 12.12
CA ALA A 135 -9.81 6.13 11.48
C ALA A 135 -8.40 6.07 12.07
N TRP A 136 -7.55 5.20 11.51
CA TRP A 136 -6.11 5.29 11.73
C TRP A 136 -5.65 6.56 11.03
N THR A 137 -5.79 7.68 11.72
CA THR A 137 -5.09 8.90 11.37
C THR A 137 -3.61 8.55 11.47
N VAL A 138 -2.95 8.41 10.32
CA VAL A 138 -1.49 8.35 10.16
C VAL A 138 -0.90 9.45 11.05
N THR A 139 -0.52 9.09 12.28
CA THR A 139 0.05 10.01 13.28
C THR A 139 1.47 9.58 13.61
N ASN A 140 2.08 8.72 12.80
CA ASN A 140 3.51 8.47 12.91
C ASN A 140 4.16 8.20 11.54
N CYS A 141 3.89 9.11 10.60
CA CYS A 141 4.89 9.71 9.73
C CYS A 141 4.68 11.25 9.84
#